data_AF-A8Y276-F1
#
_entry.id   AF-A8Y276-F1
#
_cell.length_a   1.000
_cell.length_b   1.000
_cell.length_c   1.000
_cell.angle_alpha   90.00
_cell.angle_beta   90.00
_cell.angle_gamma   90.00
#
_symmetry.space_group_name_H-M   'P 1'
#
loop_
_entity.id
_entity.type
_entity.pdbx_description
1 polymer ?
#
loop_
_entity_poly.entity_id
_entity_poly.type
_entity_poly.pdbx_seq_one_letter_code
_entity_poly.pdbx_strand_id
1 'polypeptide(L)'
;MIIGTSDRQICPLNGMPLVTIRYNTEELLFGYNKNKGKLSSHTCDVCGPLSKESNLQPVYSVFHDQRYVIFARNQKAGTVDQYVFNSETRGLEQVKIDELVYQEGICYPFMAIGSEKESIQWEGKQWKKQQLTANGWVKIEPKPVITLKTLETADHSSDMLAEPMRTIFCQHFQRNILIVGSRVFRFNENEQRFDKVHHSACMNNSQISSYYSIEAIPGPLLSSLNQHHQLIIAEVASSSGIS
;
A
#
# COMPACT_ATOMS: atom_id res chain seq x y z
N MET A 1 -10.38 16.86 -7.79
CA MET A 1 -10.31 15.41 -8.14
C MET A 1 -8.97 15.13 -8.79
N ILE A 2 -8.27 14.07 -8.37
CA ILE A 2 -7.00 13.63 -8.97
C ILE A 2 -7.14 12.16 -9.40
N ILE A 3 -6.68 11.81 -10.60
CA ILE A 3 -6.70 10.45 -11.17
C ILE A 3 -5.26 9.96 -11.29
N GLY A 4 -4.94 8.82 -10.66
CA GLY A 4 -3.60 8.19 -10.75
C GLY A 4 -2.67 8.51 -9.58
N THR A 5 -3.19 8.54 -8.34
CA THR A 5 -2.44 8.97 -7.15
C THR A 5 -1.78 7.86 -6.33
N SER A 6 -1.60 6.65 -6.87
CA SER A 6 -1.15 5.48 -6.09
C SER A 6 0.12 4.84 -6.65
N ASP A 7 1.00 4.45 -5.72
CA ASP A 7 2.20 3.63 -5.95
C ASP A 7 1.86 2.21 -6.44
N ARG A 8 0.59 1.79 -6.32
CA ARG A 8 0.11 0.44 -6.67
C ARG A 8 -0.66 0.48 -7.98
N GLN A 9 0.03 0.21 -9.08
CA GLN A 9 -0.55 0.22 -10.44
C GLN A 9 -1.15 -1.13 -10.85
N ILE A 10 -0.91 -2.20 -10.09
CA ILE A 10 -1.35 -3.57 -10.39
C ILE A 10 -1.84 -4.26 -9.10
N CYS A 11 -2.94 -5.01 -9.19
CA CYS A 11 -3.42 -5.88 -8.13
C CYS A 11 -2.54 -7.12 -8.06
N PRO A 12 -1.90 -7.42 -6.92
CA PRO A 12 -0.96 -8.53 -6.84
C PRO A 12 -1.66 -9.90 -6.79
N LEU A 13 -2.96 -9.98 -6.47
CA LEU A 13 -3.69 -11.26 -6.49
C LEU A 13 -3.97 -11.78 -7.90
N ASN A 14 -4.21 -10.87 -8.85
CA ASN A 14 -4.76 -11.26 -10.14
C ASN A 14 -4.15 -10.47 -11.32
N GLY A 15 -3.11 -9.68 -11.08
CA GLY A 15 -2.44 -8.87 -12.10
C GLY A 15 -3.32 -7.75 -12.69
N MET A 16 -4.49 -7.46 -12.11
CA MET A 16 -5.41 -6.47 -12.68
C MET A 16 -4.84 -5.06 -12.53
N PRO A 17 -4.70 -4.29 -13.63
CA PRO A 17 -4.24 -2.92 -13.53
C PRO A 17 -5.21 -2.06 -12.71
N LEU A 18 -4.66 -1.21 -11.85
CA LEU A 18 -5.38 -0.41 -10.88
C LEU A 18 -5.24 1.09 -11.17
N VAL A 19 -6.30 1.83 -10.85
CA VAL A 19 -6.29 3.29 -10.84
C VAL A 19 -6.97 3.80 -9.57
N THR A 20 -6.31 4.75 -8.91
CA THR A 20 -6.85 5.44 -7.74
C THR A 20 -7.39 6.80 -8.14
N ILE A 21 -8.60 7.10 -7.68
CA ILE A 21 -9.22 8.42 -7.72
C ILE A 21 -9.15 8.99 -6.31
N ARG A 22 -8.59 10.20 -6.18
CA ARG A 22 -8.79 11.03 -4.99
C ARG A 22 -9.92 12.02 -5.25
N TYR A 23 -11.03 11.81 -4.57
CA TYR A 23 -12.24 12.64 -4.64
C TYR A 23 -12.55 13.16 -3.24
N ASN A 24 -12.48 14.48 -3.05
CA ASN A 24 -12.49 15.10 -1.73
C ASN A 24 -11.41 14.49 -0.80
N THR A 25 -11.82 13.95 0.36
CA THR A 25 -10.96 13.23 1.32
C THR A 25 -10.95 11.72 1.11
N GLU A 26 -11.73 11.22 0.16
CA GLU A 26 -11.88 9.79 -0.13
C GLU A 26 -10.93 9.34 -1.24
N GLU A 27 -10.46 8.10 -1.09
CA GLU A 27 -9.70 7.41 -2.12
C GLU A 27 -10.51 6.21 -2.59
N LEU A 28 -10.83 6.21 -3.88
CA LEU A 28 -11.57 5.16 -4.55
C LEU A 28 -10.62 4.39 -5.46
N LEU A 29 -10.66 3.06 -5.38
CA LEU A 29 -9.80 2.18 -6.17
C LEU A 29 -10.62 1.48 -7.26
N PHE A 30 -10.14 1.53 -8.49
CA PHE A 30 -10.77 0.87 -9.63
C PHE A 30 -9.80 -0.09 -10.30
N GLY A 31 -10.32 -1.19 -10.81
CA GLY A 31 -9.58 -2.21 -11.53
C GLY A 31 -10.04 -2.24 -12.98
N TYR A 32 -9.10 -2.30 -13.91
CA TYR A 32 -9.39 -2.43 -15.33
C TYR A 32 -9.43 -3.90 -15.75
N ASN A 33 -10.61 -4.35 -16.13
CA ASN A 33 -10.76 -5.66 -16.75
C ASN A 33 -10.54 -5.54 -18.26
N LYS A 34 -9.38 -5.99 -18.74
CA LYS A 34 -9.00 -5.95 -20.17
C LYS A 34 -10.01 -6.71 -21.05
N ASN A 35 -10.45 -7.89 -20.62
CA ASN A 35 -11.39 -8.73 -21.36
C ASN A 35 -12.75 -8.05 -21.57
N LYS A 36 -13.21 -7.29 -20.57
CA LYS A 36 -14.46 -6.52 -20.63
C LYS A 36 -14.28 -5.09 -21.11
N GLY A 37 -13.04 -4.61 -21.22
CA GLY A 37 -12.70 -3.22 -21.53
C GLY A 37 -13.37 -2.21 -20.59
N LYS A 38 -13.48 -2.55 -19.29
CA LYS A 38 -14.26 -1.81 -18.29
C LYS A 38 -13.46 -1.56 -17.02
N LEU A 39 -13.62 -0.36 -16.47
CA LEU A 39 -13.20 -0.01 -15.11
C LEU A 39 -14.38 -0.22 -14.16
N SER A 40 -14.13 -0.94 -13.08
CA SER A 40 -15.10 -1.16 -12.00
C SER A 40 -14.43 -0.95 -10.66
N SER A 41 -15.23 -0.57 -9.65
CA SER A 41 -14.76 -0.51 -8.27
C SER A 41 -14.04 -1.80 -7.93
N HIS A 42 -12.84 -1.68 -7.37
CA HIS A 42 -11.97 -2.80 -7.05
C HIS A 42 -12.06 -3.09 -5.57
N THR A 43 -12.87 -4.08 -5.25
CA THR A 43 -12.98 -4.66 -3.91
C THR A 43 -12.14 -5.93 -3.88
N CYS A 44 -10.91 -5.80 -3.43
CA CYS A 44 -9.98 -6.91 -3.26
C CYS A 44 -9.46 -6.85 -1.85
N ASP A 45 -9.42 -7.96 -1.13
CA ASP A 45 -8.94 -7.95 0.26
C ASP A 45 -7.48 -7.55 0.39
N VAL A 46 -6.68 -7.80 -0.64
CA VAL A 46 -5.26 -7.42 -0.71
C VAL A 46 -5.07 -5.98 -1.12
N CYS A 47 -5.89 -5.49 -2.06
CA CYS A 47 -5.88 -4.10 -2.51
C CYS A 47 -6.87 -3.22 -1.75
N GLY A 48 -7.47 -3.75 -0.68
CA GLY A 48 -8.53 -3.10 0.08
C GLY A 48 -8.08 -1.70 0.48
N PRO A 49 -9.02 -0.78 0.79
CA PRO A 49 -8.69 0.61 1.02
C PRO A 49 -7.50 0.66 1.96
N LEU A 50 -6.34 1.11 1.42
CA LEU A 50 -5.04 1.01 2.08
C LEU A 50 -5.30 1.27 3.55
N SER A 51 -5.12 0.26 4.41
CA SER A 51 -5.43 0.44 5.82
C SER A 51 -4.59 1.64 6.23
N LYS A 52 -5.23 2.76 6.54
CA LYS A 52 -4.51 3.97 6.93
C LYS A 52 -4.11 3.74 8.37
N GLU A 53 -2.92 4.17 8.74
CA GLU A 53 -2.52 4.16 10.15
C GLU A 53 -3.57 4.87 11.02
N SER A 54 -4.25 5.89 10.50
CA SER A 54 -5.36 6.59 11.16
C SER A 54 -6.57 5.71 11.52
N ASN A 55 -6.74 4.55 10.87
CA ASN A 55 -7.82 3.60 11.20
C ASN A 55 -7.37 2.56 12.25
N LEU A 56 -6.10 2.57 12.62
CA LEU A 56 -5.53 1.66 13.61
C LEU A 56 -5.40 2.39 14.94
N GLN A 57 -6.17 1.94 15.92
CA GLN A 57 -6.05 2.40 17.30
C GLN A 57 -5.22 1.39 18.09
N PRO A 58 -4.00 1.73 18.54
CA PRO A 58 -3.21 0.81 19.35
C PRO A 58 -3.90 0.57 20.68
N VAL A 59 -3.73 -0.66 21.18
CA VAL A 59 -4.25 -1.10 22.48
C VAL A 59 -3.08 -1.29 23.44
N TYR A 60 -2.07 -2.08 23.04
CA TYR A 60 -0.79 -2.23 23.71
C TYR A 60 0.26 -2.82 22.76
N SER A 61 1.51 -2.86 23.19
CA SER A 61 2.59 -3.60 22.52
C SER A 61 3.24 -4.60 23.45
N VAL A 62 3.80 -5.64 22.86
CA VAL A 62 4.66 -6.63 23.51
C VAL A 62 6.00 -6.63 22.79
N PHE A 63 7.09 -6.67 23.55
CA PHE A 63 8.41 -6.86 22.96
C PHE A 63 8.60 -8.34 22.65
N HIS A 64 8.82 -8.67 21.38
CA HIS A 64 8.96 -10.04 20.88
C HIS A 64 9.98 -10.08 19.75
N ASP A 65 10.93 -11.01 19.84
CA ASP A 65 12.01 -11.19 18.86
C ASP A 65 12.64 -9.85 18.41
N GLN A 66 13.16 -9.11 19.40
CA GLN A 66 13.90 -7.85 19.22
C GLN A 66 13.10 -6.65 18.69
N ARG A 67 11.76 -6.76 18.56
CA ARG A 67 10.90 -5.66 18.11
C ARG A 67 9.60 -5.58 18.91
N TYR A 68 8.93 -4.44 18.84
CA TYR A 68 7.60 -4.30 19.44
C TYR A 68 6.52 -4.77 18.46
N VAL A 69 5.75 -5.75 18.89
CA VAL A 69 4.52 -6.20 18.24
C VAL A 69 3.36 -5.43 18.85
N ILE A 70 2.60 -4.77 18.01
CA ILE A 70 1.54 -3.82 18.36
C ILE A 70 0.20 -4.52 18.14
N PHE A 71 -0.59 -4.67 19.19
CA PHE A 71 -1.99 -5.01 19.05
C PHE A 71 -2.78 -3.73 18.79
N ALA A 72 -3.38 -3.61 17.61
CA ALA A 72 -4.19 -2.45 17.24
C ALA A 72 -5.58 -2.87 16.79
N ARG A 73 -6.58 -2.14 17.26
CA ARG A 73 -7.95 -2.26 16.78
C ARG A 73 -8.05 -1.59 15.42
N ASN A 74 -8.39 -2.37 14.41
CA ASN A 74 -8.75 -1.87 13.10
C ASN A 74 -10.19 -1.37 13.14
N GLN A 75 -10.38 -0.05 13.18
CA GLN A 75 -11.70 0.57 13.29
C GLN A 75 -12.60 0.29 12.08
N LYS A 76 -12.03 -0.08 10.92
CA LYS A 76 -12.82 -0.48 9.74
C LYS A 76 -13.26 -1.93 9.78
N ALA A 77 -12.38 -2.84 10.21
CA ALA A 77 -12.67 -4.27 10.25
C ALA A 77 -13.36 -4.71 11.55
N GLY A 78 -13.28 -3.90 12.61
CA GLY A 78 -13.80 -4.25 13.95
C GLY A 78 -12.95 -5.30 14.68
N THR A 79 -11.81 -5.69 14.11
CA THR A 79 -10.89 -6.70 14.65
C THR A 79 -9.72 -6.05 15.40
N VAL A 80 -9.07 -6.83 16.27
CA VAL A 80 -7.75 -6.49 16.79
C VAL A 80 -6.73 -7.36 16.07
N ASP A 81 -5.80 -6.70 15.39
CA ASP A 81 -4.76 -7.33 14.59
C ASP A 81 -3.37 -6.95 15.12
N GLN A 82 -2.35 -7.74 14.76
CA GLN A 82 -0.97 -7.48 15.14
C GLN A 82 -0.24 -6.71 14.05
N TYR A 83 0.58 -5.75 14.45
CA TYR A 83 1.40 -4.93 13.56
C TYR A 83 2.81 -4.76 14.11
N VAL A 84 3.77 -4.50 13.23
CA VAL A 84 5.10 -4.02 13.58
C VAL A 84 5.37 -2.72 12.85
N PHE A 85 6.20 -1.86 13.43
CA PHE A 85 6.77 -0.75 12.69
C PHE A 85 8.04 -1.22 11.98
N ASN A 86 8.10 -1.05 10.67
CA ASN A 86 9.28 -1.36 9.88
C ASN A 86 10.08 -0.08 9.59
N SER A 87 11.33 -0.05 10.03
CA SER A 87 12.23 1.09 9.86
C SER A 87 12.58 1.39 8.39
N GLU A 88 12.63 0.37 7.52
CA GLU A 88 12.94 0.56 6.10
C GLU A 88 11.77 1.22 5.37
N THR A 89 10.56 0.70 5.57
CA THR A 89 9.34 1.22 4.91
C THR A 89 8.77 2.45 5.63
N ARG A 90 9.21 2.70 6.86
CA ARG A 90 8.73 3.75 7.77
C ARG A 90 7.22 3.65 8.06
N GLY A 91 6.65 2.47 7.89
CA GLY A 91 5.22 2.19 7.99
C GLY A 91 4.89 1.06 8.96
N LEU A 92 3.59 0.91 9.23
CA LEU A 92 3.06 -0.24 9.95
C LEU A 92 2.82 -1.41 8.99
N GLU A 93 3.23 -2.61 9.42
CA GLU A 93 3.09 -3.85 8.67
C GLU A 93 2.35 -4.86 9.53
N GLN A 94 1.27 -5.43 9.00
CA GLN A 94 0.50 -6.46 9.68
C GLN A 94 1.34 -7.73 9.76
N VAL A 95 1.39 -8.31 10.95
CA VAL A 95 2.03 -9.60 11.21
C VAL A 95 1.01 -10.55 11.83
N LYS A 96 1.36 -11.84 11.88
CA LYS A 96 0.63 -12.81 12.67
C LYS A 96 1.63 -13.72 13.34
N ILE A 97 1.76 -13.55 14.64
CA ILE A 97 2.61 -14.35 15.51
C ILE A 97 1.67 -15.12 16.42
N ASP A 98 1.52 -16.42 16.14
CA ASP A 98 0.50 -17.27 16.76
C ASP A 98 0.65 -17.40 18.28
N GLU A 99 1.87 -17.28 18.80
CA GLU A 99 2.15 -17.32 20.24
C GLU A 99 1.72 -16.06 21.00
N LEU A 100 1.46 -14.95 20.28
CA LEU A 100 1.02 -13.69 20.86
C LEU A 100 -0.50 -13.55 20.74
N VAL A 101 -1.22 -13.94 21.79
CA VAL A 101 -2.69 -13.85 21.82
C VAL A 101 -3.13 -12.52 22.41
N TYR A 102 -4.10 -11.87 21.74
CA TYR A 102 -4.69 -10.63 22.24
C TYR A 102 -5.41 -10.86 23.58
N GLN A 103 -4.95 -10.16 24.62
CA GLN A 103 -5.61 -10.04 25.92
C GLN A 103 -6.49 -8.79 25.99
N GLU A 104 -7.77 -8.99 26.29
CA GLU A 104 -8.73 -7.91 26.51
C GLU A 104 -8.52 -7.23 27.87
N GLY A 105 -8.94 -5.96 27.99
CA GLY A 105 -8.86 -5.20 29.25
C GLY A 105 -7.52 -4.48 29.49
N ILE A 106 -6.50 -4.76 28.68
CA ILE A 106 -5.25 -3.99 28.67
C ILE A 106 -5.46 -2.72 27.85
N CYS A 107 -5.21 -1.55 28.44
CA CYS A 107 -5.21 -0.26 27.74
C CYS A 107 -4.18 0.65 28.41
N TYR A 108 -3.03 0.82 27.79
CA TYR A 108 -1.95 1.66 28.30
C TYR A 108 -1.65 2.81 27.33
N PRO A 109 -1.09 3.93 27.80
CA PRO A 109 -0.46 4.88 26.92
C PRO A 109 0.58 4.15 26.06
N PHE A 110 0.42 4.24 24.74
CA PHE A 110 1.19 3.46 23.80
C PHE A 110 2.46 4.20 23.36
N MET A 111 3.60 3.53 23.46
CA MET A 111 4.86 3.91 22.82
C MET A 111 5.61 2.65 22.36
N ALA A 112 6.17 2.69 21.16
CA ALA A 112 7.10 1.69 20.65
C ALA A 112 8.35 2.40 20.10
N ILE A 113 9.48 1.70 20.16
CA ILE A 113 10.76 2.19 19.63
C ILE A 113 11.16 1.32 18.45
N GLY A 114 11.45 1.97 17.32
CA GLY A 114 11.98 1.33 16.11
C GLY A 114 13.49 1.08 16.21
N SER A 115 14.03 0.26 15.31
CA SER A 115 15.44 -0.13 15.32
C SER A 115 16.40 1.00 14.97
N GLU A 116 15.93 2.07 14.31
CA GLU A 116 16.74 3.22 13.91
C GLU A 116 16.42 4.48 14.73
N LYS A 117 16.23 4.31 16.05
CA LYS A 117 15.91 5.41 16.98
C LYS A 117 14.61 6.14 16.62
N GLU A 118 13.64 5.41 16.07
CA GLU A 118 12.30 5.95 15.88
C GLU A 118 11.47 5.82 17.16
N SER A 119 10.62 6.81 17.40
CA SER A 119 9.56 6.76 18.39
C SER A 119 8.22 6.73 17.67
N ILE A 120 7.38 5.76 18.03
CA ILE A 120 6.02 5.58 17.55
C ILE A 120 5.10 5.68 18.76
N GLN A 121 4.33 6.75 18.84
CA GLN A 121 3.45 7.05 19.96
C GLN A 121 2.02 7.25 19.47
N TRP A 122 1.05 6.91 20.33
CA TRP A 122 -0.36 7.27 20.12
C TRP A 122 -0.74 8.49 20.95
N GLU A 123 -1.27 9.52 20.30
CA GLU A 123 -1.74 10.76 20.95
C GLU A 123 -3.26 10.78 21.17
N GLY A 124 -3.91 9.61 21.21
CA GLY A 124 -5.36 9.49 21.43
C GLY A 124 -6.20 9.59 20.14
N LYS A 125 -5.72 10.34 19.14
CA LYS A 125 -6.41 10.53 17.85
C LYS A 125 -5.55 10.19 16.63
N GLN A 126 -4.24 10.23 16.78
CA GLN A 126 -3.30 10.05 15.69
C GLN A 126 -2.01 9.40 16.18
N TRP A 127 -1.32 8.78 15.24
CA TRP A 127 0.05 8.34 15.41
C TRP A 127 1.00 9.53 15.32
N LYS A 128 1.93 9.60 16.27
CA LYS A 128 3.11 10.45 16.19
C LYS A 128 4.31 9.56 15.96
N LYS A 129 4.91 9.68 14.77
CA LYS A 129 6.12 8.95 14.38
C LYS A 129 7.24 9.95 14.15
N GLN A 130 8.37 9.75 14.81
CA GLN A 130 9.54 10.62 14.68
C GLN A 130 10.83 9.81 14.76
N GLN A 131 11.88 10.24 14.07
CA GLN A 131 13.23 9.67 14.15
C GLN A 131 14.19 10.69 14.77
N LEU A 132 15.04 10.23 15.70
CA LEU A 132 16.12 11.06 16.23
C LEU A 132 17.31 11.07 15.26
N THR A 133 17.66 12.25 14.76
CA THR A 133 18.82 12.51 13.90
C THR A 133 19.86 13.38 14.61
N ALA A 134 21.02 13.60 13.97
CA ALA A 134 22.03 14.54 14.48
C ALA A 134 21.47 15.97 14.66
N ASN A 135 20.47 16.35 13.86
CA ASN A 135 19.84 17.67 13.89
C ASN A 135 18.56 17.72 14.75
N GLY A 136 18.31 16.68 15.55
CA GLY A 136 17.12 16.54 16.39
C GLY A 136 16.04 15.63 15.79
N TRP A 137 14.81 15.78 16.28
CA TRP A 137 13.68 14.94 15.89
C TRP A 137 13.12 15.33 14.52
N VAL A 138 13.06 14.37 13.61
CA VAL A 138 12.44 14.51 12.29
C VAL A 138 11.11 13.74 12.27
N LYS A 139 10.05 14.38 11.78
CA LYS A 139 8.73 13.75 11.65
C LYS A 139 8.75 12.70 10.53
N ILE A 140 8.15 11.55 10.81
CA ILE A 140 7.88 10.50 9.82
C ILE A 140 6.40 10.62 9.42
N GLU A 141 6.14 10.83 8.13
CA GLU A 141 4.78 10.96 7.64
C GLU A 141 4.01 9.63 7.70
N PRO A 142 2.68 9.67 7.88
CA PRO A 142 1.86 8.46 7.82
C PRO A 142 2.04 7.72 6.51
N LYS A 143 2.15 6.39 6.58
CA LYS A 143 2.27 5.52 5.42
C LYS A 143 1.04 4.63 5.28
N PRO A 144 0.74 4.13 4.08
CA PRO A 144 -0.15 3.00 3.93
C PRO A 144 0.30 1.82 4.81
N VAL A 145 -0.63 1.18 5.51
CA VAL A 145 -0.34 -0.04 6.28
C VAL A 145 -0.22 -1.20 5.29
N ILE A 146 0.89 -1.94 5.38
CA ILE A 146 1.11 -3.17 4.61
C ILE A 146 0.41 -4.32 5.33
N THR A 147 -0.38 -5.13 4.63
CA THR A 147 -1.12 -6.27 5.21
C THR A 147 -0.42 -7.60 4.89
N LEU A 148 -0.64 -8.66 5.69
CA LEU A 148 -0.11 -10.01 5.41
C LEU A 148 -0.45 -10.49 4.00
N LYS A 149 -1.72 -10.30 3.63
CA LYS A 149 -2.28 -10.52 2.29
C LYS A 149 -1.48 -9.78 1.18
N THR A 150 -0.93 -8.61 1.46
CA THR A 150 -0.06 -7.86 0.52
C THR A 150 1.34 -8.47 0.41
N LEU A 151 1.92 -8.95 1.52
CA LEU A 151 3.25 -9.57 1.54
C LEU A 151 3.25 -10.92 0.79
N GLU A 152 2.24 -11.77 1.03
CA GLU A 152 2.11 -13.10 0.40
C GLU A 152 1.95 -13.05 -1.13
N THR A 153 1.59 -11.89 -1.69
CA THR A 153 1.26 -11.76 -3.12
C THR A 153 2.31 -10.97 -3.91
N ALA A 154 3.27 -10.32 -3.23
CA ALA A 154 4.39 -9.64 -3.87
C ALA A 154 5.34 -10.63 -4.58
N ASP A 155 5.45 -11.86 -4.07
CA ASP A 155 6.29 -12.93 -4.63
C ASP A 155 5.73 -13.56 -5.92
N HIS A 156 4.53 -13.16 -6.34
CA HIS A 156 3.83 -13.74 -7.50
C HIS A 156 3.54 -12.73 -8.61
N SER A 157 4.25 -11.59 -8.67
CA SER A 157 4.07 -10.66 -9.78
C SER A 157 4.57 -11.24 -11.12
N SER A 158 3.64 -11.89 -11.82
CA SER A 158 3.79 -12.29 -13.21
C SER A 158 3.89 -11.05 -14.08
N ASP A 159 4.97 -10.98 -14.87
CA ASP A 159 5.19 -10.05 -15.97
C ASP A 159 4.07 -10.19 -17.02
N MET A 160 2.97 -9.48 -16.84
CA MET A 160 1.96 -9.24 -17.87
C MET A 160 2.01 -7.76 -18.19
N LEU A 161 2.51 -7.43 -19.39
CA LEU A 161 2.55 -6.07 -19.94
C LEU A 161 1.16 -5.42 -19.84
N ALA A 162 0.95 -4.63 -18.80
CA ALA A 162 -0.29 -3.91 -18.58
C ALA A 162 -0.49 -2.88 -19.71
N GLU A 163 -1.72 -2.76 -20.24
CA GLU A 163 -2.01 -1.66 -21.17
C GLU A 163 -1.73 -0.34 -20.45
N PRO A 164 -0.87 0.54 -21.01
CA PRO A 164 -0.47 1.74 -20.32
C PRO A 164 -1.69 2.61 -20.05
N MET A 165 -1.86 2.97 -18.78
CA MET A 165 -2.88 3.89 -18.32
C MET A 165 -2.29 5.27 -18.21
N ARG A 166 -2.96 6.28 -18.75
CA ARG A 166 -2.55 7.68 -18.60
C ARG A 166 -3.72 8.59 -18.30
N THR A 167 -3.50 9.51 -17.37
CA THR A 167 -4.42 10.60 -17.09
C THR A 167 -4.05 11.79 -17.95
N ILE A 168 -5.02 12.37 -18.66
CA ILE A 168 -4.82 13.62 -19.41
C ILE A 168 -5.91 14.63 -19.06
N PHE A 169 -5.58 15.92 -19.06
CA PHE A 169 -6.59 16.97 -19.00
C PHE A 169 -7.23 17.14 -20.38
N CYS A 170 -8.54 16.87 -20.49
CA CYS A 170 -9.29 17.10 -21.71
C CYS A 170 -9.87 18.50 -21.72
N GLN A 171 -9.42 19.35 -22.65
CA GLN A 171 -9.96 20.70 -22.81
C GLN A 171 -11.45 20.71 -23.19
N HIS A 172 -11.93 19.73 -23.95
CA HIS A 172 -13.33 19.63 -24.37
C HIS A 172 -14.29 19.32 -23.21
N PHE A 173 -13.84 18.51 -22.24
CA PHE A 173 -14.63 18.20 -21.04
C PHE A 173 -14.27 19.07 -19.83
N GLN A 174 -13.27 19.94 -20.00
CA GLN A 174 -12.63 20.76 -18.96
C GLN A 174 -12.31 19.95 -17.69
N ARG A 175 -11.81 18.73 -17.85
CA ARG A 175 -11.51 17.81 -16.73
C ARG A 175 -10.49 16.75 -17.10
N ASN A 176 -9.92 16.12 -16.08
CA ASN A 176 -9.07 14.94 -16.23
C ASN A 176 -9.88 13.72 -16.70
N ILE A 177 -9.35 13.02 -17.71
CA ILE A 177 -9.87 11.76 -18.24
C ILE A 177 -8.78 10.69 -18.18
N LEU A 178 -9.20 9.43 -18.13
CA LEU A 178 -8.31 8.28 -18.12
C LEU A 178 -8.31 7.61 -19.49
N ILE A 179 -7.12 7.39 -20.05
CA ILE A 179 -6.92 6.64 -21.28
C ILE A 179 -6.29 5.30 -20.94
N VAL A 180 -6.88 4.22 -21.46
CA VAL A 180 -6.34 2.85 -21.35
C VAL A 180 -6.28 2.27 -22.76
N GLY A 181 -5.08 2.15 -23.32
CA GLY A 181 -4.90 1.84 -24.74
C GLY A 181 -5.62 2.87 -25.63
N SER A 182 -6.58 2.41 -26.45
CA SER A 182 -7.41 3.26 -27.30
C SER A 182 -8.76 3.65 -26.68
N ARG A 183 -9.00 3.36 -25.39
CA ARG A 183 -10.28 3.62 -24.73
C ARG A 183 -10.18 4.85 -23.83
N VAL A 184 -11.23 5.67 -23.84
CA VAL A 184 -11.33 6.88 -23.00
C VAL A 184 -12.40 6.68 -21.94
N PHE A 185 -12.06 7.00 -20.70
CA PHE A 185 -12.95 6.91 -19.55
C PHE A 185 -13.06 8.26 -18.84
N ARG A 186 -14.27 8.61 -18.44
CA ARG A 186 -14.59 9.78 -17.63
C ARG A 186 -15.10 9.31 -16.28
N PHE A 187 -14.59 9.89 -15.21
CA PHE A 187 -15.13 9.65 -13.88
C PHE A 187 -16.43 10.43 -13.68
N ASN A 188 -17.49 9.73 -13.28
CA ASN A 188 -18.77 10.27 -12.89
C ASN A 188 -18.80 10.39 -11.37
N GLU A 189 -18.79 11.63 -10.88
CA GLU A 189 -18.69 11.94 -9.45
C GLU A 189 -19.97 11.57 -8.69
N ASN A 190 -21.14 11.71 -9.32
CA ASN A 190 -22.44 11.42 -8.70
C ASN A 190 -22.62 9.92 -8.47
N GLU A 191 -22.18 9.10 -9.41
CA GLU A 191 -22.34 7.64 -9.38
C GLU A 191 -21.05 6.92 -8.94
N GLN A 192 -19.99 7.67 -8.64
CA GLN A 192 -18.65 7.17 -8.28
C GLN A 192 -18.16 6.03 -9.19
N ARG A 193 -18.29 6.20 -10.51
CA ARG A 193 -17.91 5.18 -11.51
C ARG A 193 -17.27 5.79 -12.74
N PHE A 194 -16.56 4.96 -13.50
CA PHE A 194 -16.06 5.35 -14.81
C PHE A 194 -17.06 5.05 -15.93
N ASP A 195 -17.42 6.09 -16.66
CA ASP A 195 -18.15 5.98 -17.92
C ASP A 195 -17.16 5.87 -19.07
N LYS A 196 -17.33 4.86 -19.92
CA LYS A 196 -16.62 4.81 -21.20
C LYS A 196 -17.22 5.88 -22.11
N VAL A 197 -16.39 6.78 -22.63
CA VAL A 197 -16.83 7.86 -23.51
C VAL A 197 -16.21 7.70 -24.90
N HIS A 198 -17.01 7.98 -25.93
CA HIS A 198 -16.48 8.08 -27.28
C HIS A 198 -15.97 9.50 -27.48
N HIS A 199 -14.66 9.67 -27.67
CA HIS A 199 -14.06 10.99 -27.77
C HIS A 199 -12.84 10.99 -28.69
N SER A 200 -13.09 11.09 -30.00
CA SER A 200 -12.09 11.01 -31.08
C SER A 200 -11.00 12.09 -30.98
N ALA A 201 -11.33 13.31 -30.55
CA ALA A 201 -10.38 14.41 -30.47
C ALA A 201 -9.24 14.21 -29.43
N CYS A 202 -9.46 13.39 -28.40
CA CYS A 202 -8.42 13.07 -27.40
C CYS A 202 -7.68 11.77 -27.70
N MET A 203 -8.12 10.98 -28.67
CA MET A 203 -7.40 9.79 -29.11
C MET A 203 -6.19 10.14 -29.97
N ASN A 204 -6.24 11.29 -30.67
CA ASN A 204 -5.22 11.71 -31.64
C ASN A 204 -4.26 12.79 -31.13
N ASN A 205 -4.50 13.36 -29.94
CA ASN A 205 -3.60 14.34 -29.35
C ASN A 205 -2.49 13.66 -28.54
N SER A 206 -1.51 13.12 -29.26
CA SER A 206 -0.15 12.88 -28.78
C SER A 206 0.69 14.17 -28.72
N GLN A 207 0.06 15.35 -28.69
CA GLN A 207 0.75 16.58 -28.35
C GLN A 207 0.95 16.65 -26.84
N ILE A 208 2.11 16.13 -26.47
CA ILE A 208 2.82 16.24 -25.21
C ILE A 208 2.66 17.66 -24.65
N SER A 209 1.87 17.79 -23.58
CA SER A 209 2.18 18.79 -22.55
C SER A 209 2.97 18.04 -21.50
N SER A 210 4.29 18.13 -21.65
CA SER A 210 5.29 17.65 -20.71
C SER A 210 5.03 18.24 -19.34
N TYR A 211 4.76 17.42 -18.33
CA TYR A 211 5.36 17.51 -17.00
C TYR A 211 5.16 16.15 -16.30
N TYR A 212 6.23 15.65 -15.69
CA TYR A 212 6.45 14.32 -15.09
C TYR A 212 6.78 13.18 -16.07
N SER A 213 7.95 13.31 -16.72
CA SER A 213 8.82 12.14 -16.87
C SER A 213 9.39 11.83 -15.47
N ILE A 214 8.90 10.79 -14.82
CA ILE A 214 9.65 10.21 -13.71
C ILE A 214 10.69 9.32 -14.38
N GLU A 215 11.94 9.77 -14.32
CA GLU A 215 13.09 8.95 -14.69
C GLU A 215 12.96 7.59 -14.00
N ALA A 216 13.14 6.53 -14.76
CA ALA A 216 13.24 5.18 -14.21
C ALA A 216 14.34 5.19 -13.14
N ILE A 217 13.93 5.10 -11.88
CA ILE A 217 14.87 4.87 -10.78
C ILE A 217 15.49 3.50 -11.07
N PRO A 218 16.82 3.37 -11.16
CA PRO A 218 17.45 2.07 -11.30
C PRO A 218 17.00 1.23 -10.10
N GLY A 219 16.31 0.12 -10.38
CA GLY A 219 15.89 -0.80 -9.33
C GLY A 219 17.11 -1.22 -8.50
N PRO A 220 16.97 -1.38 -7.17
CA PRO A 220 18.05 -1.92 -6.37
C PRO A 220 18.41 -3.30 -6.92
N LEU A 221 19.72 -3.50 -7.14
CA LEU A 221 20.31 -4.77 -7.56
C LEU A 221 19.79 -5.89 -6.64
N LEU A 222 18.95 -6.76 -7.20
CA LEU A 222 18.40 -7.99 -6.61
C LEU A 222 19.49 -9.07 -6.36
N SER A 223 20.73 -8.68 -6.08
CA SER A 223 21.85 -9.60 -5.85
C SER A 223 22.15 -9.85 -4.36
N SER A 224 21.48 -9.17 -3.41
CA SER A 224 21.72 -9.39 -1.96
C SER A 224 20.64 -10.21 -1.24
N LEU A 225 19.44 -10.36 -1.82
CA LEU A 225 18.34 -11.15 -1.22
C LEU A 225 18.62 -12.67 -1.17
N ASN A 226 19.55 -13.17 -2.00
CA ASN A 226 19.85 -14.60 -2.07
C ASN A 226 20.82 -15.11 -0.99
N GLN A 227 21.45 -14.25 -0.18
CA GLN A 227 22.39 -14.72 0.85
C GLN A 227 21.76 -14.90 2.23
N HIS A 228 20.66 -14.21 2.57
CA HIS A 228 19.99 -14.40 3.85
C HIS A 228 18.99 -15.57 3.86
N HIS A 229 18.34 -15.87 2.72
CA HIS A 229 17.40 -16.99 2.64
C HIS A 229 18.07 -18.38 2.61
N GLN A 230 19.35 -18.47 2.25
CA GLN A 230 20.11 -19.73 2.29
C GLN A 230 20.58 -20.12 3.70
N LEU A 231 20.63 -19.18 4.65
CA LEU A 231 21.06 -19.48 6.03
C LEU A 231 19.93 -20.07 6.90
N ILE A 232 18.66 -19.79 6.58
CA ILE A 232 17.52 -20.28 7.36
C ILE A 232 17.18 -21.75 7.03
N ILE A 233 17.56 -22.24 5.85
CA ILE A 233 17.28 -23.64 5.44
C ILE A 233 18.35 -24.62 5.95
N ALA A 234 19.55 -24.16 6.31
CA ALA A 234 20.64 -25.04 6.77
C ALA A 234 20.58 -25.44 8.25
N GLU A 235 19.93 -24.64 9.11
CA GLU A 235 19.87 -24.92 10.57
C GLU A 235 18.72 -25.84 10.99
N VAL A 236 17.73 -26.09 10.11
CA VAL A 236 16.63 -27.03 10.40
C VAL A 236 17.01 -28.48 10.03
N ALA A 237 18.06 -28.69 9.25
CA ALA A 237 18.51 -30.01 8.82
C ALA A 237 19.55 -30.68 9.75
N SER A 238 20.04 -30.00 10.78
CA SER A 238 21.13 -30.49 11.65
C SER A 238 20.73 -30.82 13.10
N SER A 239 19.46 -30.70 13.48
CA SER A 239 18.98 -31.02 14.83
C SER A 239 18.07 -32.25 14.94
N SER A 240 17.87 -33.00 13.85
CA SER A 240 17.18 -34.29 13.86
C SER A 240 18.17 -35.44 13.61
N GLY A 241 19.06 -35.64 14.57
CA GLY A 241 19.97 -36.77 14.56
C GLY A 241 20.86 -36.80 15.79
N ILE A 242 20.46 -37.59 16.79
CA ILE A 242 21.23 -38.68 17.41
C ILE A 242 20.59 -39.01 18.78
N SER A 243 20.35 -40.31 18.92
CA SER A 243 20.00 -41.11 20.09
C SER A 243 20.68 -40.75 21.40
#